data_AF-A0A7L1FT39-F1
#
_entry.id   AF-A0A7L1FT39-F1
#
_cell.length_a   1.000
_cell.length_b   1.000
_cell.length_c   1.000
_cell.angle_alpha   90.00
_cell.angle_beta   90.00
_cell.angle_gamma   90.00
#
_symmetry.space_group_name_H-M   'P 1'
#
loop_
_entity.id
_entity.type
_entity.pdbx_description
1 polymer ?
#
loop_
_entity_poly.entity_id
_entity_poly.type
_entity_poly.pdbx_seq_one_letter_code
_entity_poly.pdbx_strand_id
1 'polypeptide(L)'
;MLPFSRTQLGLFFILLCPANIIGLWWAVGSPLVMDPNSICRKTKRLAGKQAELCQLEPEIVQEVAKGTKLGVRECQYQFRFRRWNCTSHSKYFGKILQQDIRETAFVYAITAAGVSHAITQACSMGELLQCGCELTRSRAPPSPTAGPGTEGTAWEWGGCGDDVQFGYEKSQQFMDAKNKKGKNDIRALIDLHNNEAGRLAVRSYMRTECKCHGLSGSCTLRTCWRKMPHFREVGDRLLERFNGAFKVMGGNDGKTLIPVGDNIKPPDKQDLIYSADSPDFCSANRKTGSLGTRGRVCNSTAMDTSGCDLLCCGRGHRDETVVLEENCLCRFHWCCVVQCRKCSVRQELSLCI
;
A
#
# COMPACT_ATOMS: atom_id res chain seq x y z
N MET A 1 18.44 10.64 -90.23
CA MET A 1 19.86 10.80 -89.85
C MET A 1 19.92 11.38 -88.46
N LEU A 2 20.87 10.87 -87.67
CA LEU A 2 21.33 11.27 -86.33
C LEU A 2 20.48 10.85 -85.10
N PRO A 3 21.15 10.40 -84.02
CA PRO A 3 20.57 9.51 -83.01
C PRO A 3 20.28 10.25 -81.71
N PHE A 4 19.11 10.01 -81.11
CA PHE A 4 18.85 10.49 -79.75
C PHE A 4 19.61 9.62 -78.74
N SER A 5 20.56 10.26 -78.05
CA SER A 5 21.46 9.73 -77.03
C SER A 5 20.70 9.10 -75.85
N ARG A 6 21.28 8.00 -75.32
CA ARG A 6 20.89 7.26 -74.12
C ARG A 6 20.79 8.09 -72.82
N THR A 7 21.09 9.38 -72.85
CA THR A 7 21.10 10.28 -71.68
C THR A 7 19.75 10.91 -71.35
N GLN A 8 18.72 10.82 -72.21
CA GLN A 8 17.40 11.39 -71.91
C GLN A 8 16.37 10.41 -71.30
N LEU A 9 16.65 9.10 -71.28
CA LEU A 9 15.73 8.13 -70.67
C LEU A 9 15.87 8.03 -69.14
N GLY A 10 17.01 8.45 -68.57
CA GLY A 10 17.25 8.39 -67.13
C GLY A 10 16.57 9.50 -66.32
N LEU A 11 16.25 10.63 -66.95
CA LEU A 11 15.63 11.79 -66.28
C LEU A 11 14.10 11.72 -66.24
N PHE A 12 13.47 10.91 -67.08
CA PHE A 12 12.01 10.77 -67.08
C PHE A 12 11.49 9.81 -66.00
N PHE A 13 12.32 8.87 -65.53
CA PHE A 13 11.94 7.93 -64.46
C PHE A 13 12.06 8.51 -63.04
N ILE A 14 12.76 9.64 -62.86
CA ILE A 14 12.90 10.29 -61.55
C ILE A 14 11.72 11.24 -61.25
N LEU A 15 11.00 11.71 -62.28
CA LEU A 15 9.93 12.71 -62.14
C LEU A 15 8.51 12.12 -62.05
N LEU A 16 8.33 10.80 -62.17
CA LEU A 16 7.02 10.12 -62.11
C LEU A 16 6.88 9.08 -60.98
N CYS A 17 7.89 8.93 -60.12
CA CYS A 17 7.64 8.29 -58.82
C CYS A 17 7.09 9.37 -57.89
N PRO A 18 5.83 9.27 -57.42
CA PRO A 18 5.41 10.10 -56.31
C PRO A 18 6.32 9.75 -55.14
N ALA A 19 7.21 10.68 -54.78
CA ALA A 19 8.05 10.62 -53.59
C ALA A 19 7.20 10.80 -52.32
N ASN A 20 6.10 10.04 -52.22
CA ASN A 20 5.05 10.20 -51.24
C ASN A 20 4.35 8.87 -50.86
N ILE A 21 5.00 7.72 -51.02
CA ILE A 21 4.51 6.42 -50.51
C ILE A 21 5.59 5.66 -49.71
N ILE A 22 6.59 6.35 -49.14
CA ILE A 22 7.52 5.74 -48.15
C ILE A 22 7.55 6.54 -46.83
N GLY A 23 6.79 7.64 -46.75
CA GLY A 23 6.75 8.53 -45.58
C GLY A 23 5.65 8.26 -44.56
N LEU A 24 4.70 7.36 -44.82
CA LEU A 24 3.54 7.12 -43.92
C LEU A 24 3.63 5.84 -43.07
N TRP A 25 4.74 5.09 -43.13
CA TRP A 25 4.95 3.93 -42.24
C TRP A 25 5.68 4.27 -40.93
N TRP A 26 6.07 5.54 -40.74
CA TRP A 26 6.67 6.02 -39.49
C TRP A 26 5.71 6.83 -38.62
N ALA A 27 4.49 7.08 -39.10
CA ALA A 27 3.48 7.89 -38.42
C ALA A 27 2.39 7.06 -37.71
N VAL A 28 2.52 5.74 -37.65
CA VAL A 28 1.90 4.97 -36.57
C VAL A 28 2.90 5.02 -35.44
N GLY A 29 2.81 6.07 -34.61
CA GLY A 29 3.53 6.09 -33.35
C GLY A 29 3.29 4.74 -32.70
N SER A 30 4.37 3.98 -32.47
CA SER A 30 4.28 2.78 -31.65
C SER A 30 3.49 3.22 -30.42
N PRO A 31 2.39 2.53 -30.04
CA PRO A 31 1.83 2.76 -28.74
C PRO A 31 3.03 2.70 -27.80
N LEU A 32 3.17 3.64 -26.88
CA LEU A 32 4.15 3.52 -25.81
C LEU A 32 3.74 2.30 -24.98
N VAL A 33 3.99 1.11 -25.52
CA VAL A 33 4.07 -0.14 -24.79
C VAL A 33 5.34 0.05 -24.00
N MET A 34 5.19 0.74 -22.86
CA MET A 34 6.21 0.79 -21.85
C MET A 34 6.61 -0.66 -21.63
N ASP A 35 7.86 -0.98 -21.95
CA ASP A 35 8.39 -2.32 -21.75
C ASP A 35 8.07 -2.73 -20.30
N PRO A 36 7.23 -3.76 -20.08
CA PRO A 36 6.81 -4.15 -18.74
C PRO A 36 8.01 -4.47 -17.83
N ASN A 37 9.13 -4.93 -18.41
CA ASN A 37 10.37 -5.22 -17.69
C ASN A 37 11.20 -3.97 -17.36
N SER A 38 10.78 -2.76 -17.77
CA SER A 38 11.43 -1.52 -17.37
C SER A 38 11.42 -1.30 -15.86
N ILE A 39 10.38 -1.78 -15.15
CA ILE A 39 10.32 -1.76 -13.68
C ILE A 39 11.40 -2.64 -13.05
N CYS A 40 11.63 -3.82 -13.64
CA CYS A 40 12.63 -4.78 -13.17
C CYS A 40 14.06 -4.28 -13.39
N ARG A 41 14.32 -3.62 -14.53
CA ARG A 41 15.63 -3.01 -14.82
C ARG A 41 15.94 -1.79 -13.94
N LYS A 42 14.92 -0.99 -13.58
CA LYS A 42 15.07 0.13 -12.64
C LYS A 42 15.36 -0.32 -11.21
N THR A 43 14.95 -1.53 -10.84
CA THR A 43 15.05 -2.02 -9.46
C THR A 43 16.34 -2.82 -9.25
N LYS A 44 17.50 -2.14 -9.18
CA LYS A 44 18.84 -2.73 -8.91
C LYS A 44 18.97 -3.51 -7.57
N ARG A 45 17.88 -3.70 -6.82
CA ARG A 45 17.84 -4.30 -5.48
C ARG A 45 17.04 -5.60 -5.39
N LEU A 46 16.36 -6.02 -6.46
CA LEU A 46 15.71 -7.33 -6.49
C LEU A 46 16.76 -8.40 -6.75
N ALA A 47 16.72 -9.48 -5.97
CA ALA A 47 17.66 -10.58 -6.09
C ALA A 47 16.94 -11.92 -5.85
N GLY A 48 17.51 -13.00 -6.39
CA GLY A 48 16.96 -14.35 -6.27
C GLY A 48 15.52 -14.43 -6.77
N LYS A 49 14.64 -15.05 -5.99
CA LYS A 49 13.25 -15.32 -6.39
C LYS A 49 12.43 -14.05 -6.67
N GLN A 50 12.75 -12.92 -6.05
CA GLN A 50 12.08 -11.65 -6.35
C GLN A 50 12.43 -11.11 -7.75
N ALA A 51 13.69 -11.29 -8.18
CA ALA A 51 14.10 -10.88 -9.52
C ALA A 51 13.47 -11.79 -10.58
N GLU A 52 13.40 -13.10 -10.30
CA GLU A 52 12.72 -14.08 -11.15
C GLU A 52 11.22 -13.75 -11.29
N LEU A 53 10.51 -13.48 -10.18
CA LEU A 53 9.11 -13.05 -10.22
C LEU A 53 8.91 -11.77 -11.02
N CYS A 54 9.85 -10.82 -10.92
CA CYS A 54 9.79 -9.60 -11.71
C CYS A 54 9.88 -9.87 -13.21
N GLN A 55 10.75 -10.78 -13.62
CA GLN A 55 10.91 -11.13 -15.03
C GLN A 55 9.70 -11.94 -15.57
N LEU A 56 9.10 -12.79 -14.74
CA LEU A 56 7.97 -13.63 -15.13
C LEU A 56 6.63 -12.87 -15.12
N GLU A 57 6.40 -12.02 -14.12
CA GLU A 57 5.13 -11.34 -13.88
C GLU A 57 5.34 -9.84 -13.58
N PRO A 58 5.87 -9.05 -14.54
CA PRO A 58 6.20 -7.64 -14.33
C PRO A 58 4.98 -6.78 -13.96
N GLU A 59 3.81 -7.08 -14.50
CA GLU A 59 2.53 -6.42 -14.19
C GLU A 59 2.16 -6.60 -12.71
N ILE A 60 2.33 -7.80 -12.16
CA ILE A 60 2.08 -8.07 -10.74
C ILE A 60 3.09 -7.31 -9.88
N VAL A 61 4.36 -7.25 -10.29
CA VAL A 61 5.38 -6.50 -9.53
C VAL A 61 5.13 -5.00 -9.56
N GLN A 62 4.50 -4.46 -10.61
CA GLN A 62 4.01 -3.09 -10.61
C GLN A 62 2.96 -2.85 -9.52
N GLU A 63 2.02 -3.78 -9.35
CA GLU A 63 1.02 -3.71 -8.28
C GLU A 63 1.63 -3.91 -6.89
N VAL A 64 2.65 -4.76 -6.75
CA VAL A 64 3.46 -4.87 -5.52
C VAL A 64 4.07 -3.51 -5.16
N ALA A 65 4.61 -2.77 -6.14
CA ALA A 65 5.17 -1.46 -5.90
C ALA A 65 4.11 -0.41 -5.49
N LYS A 66 2.91 -0.46 -6.10
CA LYS A 66 1.77 0.37 -5.67
C LYS A 66 1.36 0.03 -4.23
N GLY A 67 1.23 -1.26 -3.90
CA GLY A 67 0.87 -1.74 -2.56
C GLY A 67 1.91 -1.41 -1.48
N THR A 68 3.19 -1.47 -1.82
CA THR A 68 4.27 -1.03 -0.92
C THR A 68 4.15 0.46 -0.61
N LYS A 69 3.86 1.30 -1.61
CA LYS A 69 3.65 2.75 -1.41
C LYS A 69 2.39 3.02 -0.58
N LEU A 70 1.32 2.26 -0.80
CA LEU A 70 0.09 2.32 -0.01
C LEU A 70 0.38 2.03 1.47
N GLY A 71 1.10 0.95 1.76
CA GLY A 71 1.50 0.58 3.12
C GLY A 71 2.37 1.66 3.81
N VAL A 72 3.35 2.22 3.09
CA VAL A 72 4.22 3.29 3.62
C VAL A 72 3.43 4.57 3.91
N ARG A 73 2.49 4.97 3.04
CA ARG A 73 1.64 6.15 3.28
C ARG A 73 0.75 5.95 4.52
N GLU A 74 0.19 4.76 4.67
CA GLU A 74 -0.61 4.45 5.86
C GLU A 74 0.25 4.38 7.13
N CYS A 75 1.47 3.87 7.04
CA CYS A 75 2.43 3.92 8.14
C CYS A 75 2.75 5.36 8.59
N GLN A 76 3.00 6.25 7.63
CA GLN A 76 3.20 7.68 7.91
C GLN A 76 1.96 8.30 8.55
N TYR A 77 0.77 7.93 8.08
CA TYR A 77 -0.48 8.36 8.68
C TYR A 77 -0.58 7.88 10.13
N GLN A 78 -0.47 6.58 10.40
CA GLN A 78 -0.62 6.01 11.74
C GLN A 78 0.41 6.54 12.75
N PHE A 79 1.63 6.84 12.30
CA PHE A 79 2.73 7.31 13.15
C PHE A 79 2.93 8.83 13.14
N ARG A 80 2.07 9.61 12.47
CA ARG A 80 2.23 11.07 12.29
C ARG A 80 2.44 11.86 13.59
N PHE A 81 1.88 11.37 14.69
CA PHE A 81 1.97 11.97 16.02
C PHE A 81 2.86 11.20 17.01
N ARG A 82 3.66 10.23 16.54
CA ARG A 82 4.63 9.51 17.38
C ARG A 82 6.04 10.01 17.11
N ARG A 83 6.97 9.83 18.07
CA ARG A 83 8.38 10.27 17.95
C ARG A 83 9.06 9.75 16.69
N TRP A 84 8.85 8.48 16.35
CA TRP A 84 9.12 7.94 15.03
C TRP A 84 7.86 8.06 14.16
N ASN A 85 7.97 8.69 12.98
CA ASN A 85 6.83 9.05 12.12
C ASN A 85 6.80 8.31 10.76
N CYS A 86 7.55 7.21 10.63
CA CYS A 86 7.64 6.41 9.41
C CYS A 86 8.10 7.18 8.14
N THR A 87 8.96 8.20 8.29
CA THR A 87 9.49 8.94 7.13
C THR A 87 10.42 8.06 6.28
N SER A 88 9.96 7.69 5.08
CA SER A 88 10.60 6.71 4.19
C SER A 88 11.63 7.28 3.21
N HIS A 89 11.63 8.59 2.98
CA HIS A 89 12.51 9.25 1.99
C HIS A 89 13.97 9.41 2.45
N SER A 90 14.30 8.98 3.67
CA SER A 90 15.59 9.24 4.29
C SER A 90 16.50 8.00 4.28
N LYS A 91 17.82 8.18 4.19
CA LYS A 91 18.81 7.09 4.36
C LYS A 91 18.68 6.40 5.74
N TYR A 92 18.04 7.08 6.70
CA TYR A 92 17.79 6.60 8.05
C TYR A 92 16.69 5.52 8.11
N PHE A 93 15.72 5.53 7.17
CA PHE A 93 14.67 4.50 7.12
C PHE A 93 15.26 3.10 6.91
N GLY A 94 16.27 2.98 6.05
CA GLY A 94 16.99 1.71 5.85
C GLY A 94 17.74 1.22 7.09
N LYS A 95 18.15 2.12 8.00
CA LYS A 95 18.77 1.76 9.28
C LYS A 95 17.75 1.26 10.29
N ILE A 96 16.54 1.82 10.28
CA ILE A 96 15.42 1.31 11.06
C ILE A 96 15.07 -0.10 10.60
N LEU A 97 14.88 -0.32 9.29
CA LEU A 97 14.58 -1.63 8.70
C LEU A 97 15.66 -2.71 8.93
N GLN A 98 16.86 -2.34 9.35
CA GLN A 98 17.95 -3.26 9.75
C GLN A 98 17.87 -3.67 11.23
N GLN A 99 16.91 -3.16 11.99
CA GLN A 99 16.69 -3.50 13.39
C GLN A 99 15.42 -4.36 13.54
N ASP A 100 15.34 -5.14 14.61
CA ASP A 100 14.22 -6.03 14.91
C ASP A 100 13.36 -5.45 16.03
N ILE A 101 12.95 -4.20 15.82
CA ILE A 101 12.20 -3.38 16.79
C ILE A 101 10.71 -3.36 16.47
N ARG A 102 9.92 -2.84 17.39
CA ARG A 102 8.46 -2.78 17.24
C ARG A 102 8.01 -2.04 15.98
N GLU A 103 8.71 -0.95 15.63
CA GLU A 103 8.40 -0.13 14.46
C GLU A 103 8.61 -0.91 13.15
N THR A 104 9.66 -1.74 13.07
CA THR A 104 9.88 -2.56 11.87
C THR A 104 8.83 -3.66 11.73
N ALA A 105 8.42 -4.29 12.84
CA ALA A 105 7.33 -5.26 12.84
C ALA A 105 6.06 -4.69 12.19
N PHE A 106 5.67 -3.46 12.56
CA PHE A 106 4.54 -2.77 11.93
C PHE A 106 4.79 -2.48 10.44
N VAL A 107 5.98 -2.02 10.06
CA VAL A 107 6.30 -1.73 8.65
C VAL A 107 6.17 -2.97 7.78
N TYR A 108 6.68 -4.13 8.24
CA TYR A 108 6.54 -5.38 7.51
C TYR A 108 5.08 -5.79 7.36
N ALA A 109 4.30 -5.74 8.45
CA ALA A 109 2.88 -6.05 8.43
C ALA A 109 2.08 -5.14 7.49
N ILE A 110 2.18 -3.82 7.63
CA ILE A 110 1.40 -2.87 6.81
C ILE A 110 1.83 -2.91 5.34
N THR A 111 3.11 -3.22 5.05
CA THR A 111 3.59 -3.38 3.68
C THR A 111 3.04 -4.65 3.06
N ALA A 112 3.09 -5.79 3.76
CA ALA A 112 2.52 -7.04 3.28
C ALA A 112 1.00 -6.94 3.07
N ALA A 113 0.31 -6.25 3.99
CA ALA A 113 -1.10 -5.91 3.86
C ALA A 113 -1.37 -5.04 2.62
N GLY A 114 -0.57 -3.99 2.43
CA GLY A 114 -0.69 -3.07 1.30
C GLY A 114 -0.47 -3.76 -0.06
N VAL A 115 0.49 -4.68 -0.14
CA VAL A 115 0.72 -5.50 -1.34
C VAL A 115 -0.48 -6.40 -1.62
N SER A 116 -0.98 -7.14 -0.62
CA SER A 116 -2.18 -7.98 -0.80
C SER A 116 -3.39 -7.16 -1.24
N HIS A 117 -3.58 -5.99 -0.64
CA HIS A 117 -4.70 -5.09 -0.93
C HIS A 117 -4.63 -4.54 -2.35
N ALA A 118 -3.49 -4.00 -2.77
CA ALA A 118 -3.34 -3.43 -4.10
C ALA A 118 -3.49 -4.46 -5.23
N ILE A 119 -2.90 -5.66 -5.08
CA ILE A 119 -3.03 -6.73 -6.10
C ILE A 119 -4.49 -7.19 -6.20
N THR A 120 -5.14 -7.42 -5.06
CA THR A 120 -6.56 -7.83 -5.05
C THR A 120 -7.46 -6.78 -5.69
N GLN A 121 -7.18 -5.49 -5.44
CA GLN A 121 -7.93 -4.39 -6.02
C GLN A 121 -7.71 -4.31 -7.54
N ALA A 122 -6.48 -4.50 -8.02
CA ALA A 122 -6.17 -4.53 -9.45
C ALA A 122 -6.91 -5.69 -10.14
N CYS A 123 -7.00 -6.86 -9.50
CA CYS A 123 -7.79 -8.00 -9.99
C CYS A 123 -9.27 -7.65 -10.13
N SER A 124 -9.89 -7.07 -9.09
CA SER A 124 -11.32 -6.74 -9.12
C SER A 124 -11.68 -5.55 -10.01
N MET A 125 -10.69 -4.72 -10.38
CA MET A 125 -10.81 -3.67 -11.39
C MET A 125 -10.57 -4.16 -12.82
N GLY A 126 -10.10 -5.40 -13.01
CA GLY A 126 -9.74 -5.94 -14.31
C GLY A 126 -8.44 -5.36 -14.89
N GLU A 127 -7.55 -4.83 -14.04
CA GLU A 127 -6.23 -4.32 -14.46
C GLU A 127 -5.20 -5.43 -14.71
N LEU A 128 -5.44 -6.63 -14.16
CA LEU A 128 -4.56 -7.79 -14.29
C LEU A 128 -5.28 -8.91 -15.06
N LEU A 129 -4.60 -9.49 -16.06
CA LEU A 129 -5.16 -10.58 -16.88
C LEU A 129 -5.09 -11.95 -16.17
N GLN A 130 -4.22 -12.08 -15.17
CA GLN A 130 -3.92 -13.33 -14.48
C GLN A 130 -4.95 -13.68 -13.39
N CYS A 131 -5.86 -12.75 -13.08
CA CYS A 131 -6.87 -12.87 -12.04
C CYS A 131 -8.16 -12.13 -12.41
N GLY A 132 -9.19 -12.25 -11.58
CA GLY A 132 -10.44 -11.54 -11.77
C GLY A 132 -11.24 -11.49 -10.47
N CYS A 133 -12.54 -11.28 -10.58
CA CYS A 133 -13.44 -11.33 -9.44
C CYS A 133 -13.59 -12.77 -8.91
N GLU A 134 -13.72 -12.93 -7.60
CA GLU A 134 -14.11 -14.22 -7.01
C GLU A 134 -15.53 -14.54 -7.53
N LEU A 135 -15.65 -15.59 -8.34
CA LEU A 135 -16.94 -16.08 -8.83
C LEU A 135 -17.65 -16.78 -7.68
N THR A 136 -18.50 -16.05 -6.96
CA THR A 136 -19.29 -16.54 -5.80
C THR A 136 -20.39 -17.56 -6.18
N ARG A 137 -20.38 -18.12 -7.40
CA ARG A 137 -21.34 -19.13 -7.88
C ARG A 137 -21.40 -20.40 -7.01
N SER A 138 -20.41 -20.64 -6.14
CA SER A 138 -20.29 -21.88 -5.37
C SER A 138 -20.70 -21.77 -3.89
N ARG A 139 -21.06 -20.59 -3.38
CA ARG A 139 -21.51 -20.43 -1.98
C ARG A 139 -23.00 -20.13 -1.96
N ALA A 140 -23.78 -21.00 -1.32
CA ALA A 140 -25.16 -20.65 -0.98
C ALA A 140 -25.17 -19.36 -0.15
N PRO A 141 -26.13 -18.43 -0.35
CA PRO A 141 -26.34 -17.33 0.58
C PRO A 141 -26.45 -17.89 2.01
N PRO A 142 -25.84 -17.26 3.03
CA PRO A 142 -26.12 -17.65 4.41
C PRO A 142 -27.63 -17.57 4.62
N SER A 143 -28.24 -18.68 5.07
CA SER A 143 -29.67 -18.73 5.37
C SER A 143 -30.03 -17.54 6.27
N PRO A 144 -31.15 -16.84 6.04
CA PRO A 144 -31.56 -15.74 6.89
C PRO A 144 -31.70 -16.28 8.32
N THR A 145 -30.82 -15.86 9.23
CA THR A 145 -31.02 -16.09 10.65
C THR A 145 -32.28 -15.32 11.02
N ALA A 146 -33.35 -16.06 11.30
CA ALA A 146 -34.64 -15.54 11.73
C ALA A 146 -34.48 -14.83 13.09
N GLY A 147 -34.10 -13.56 13.05
CA GLY A 147 -34.28 -12.63 14.16
C GLY A 147 -35.76 -12.24 14.25
N PRO A 148 -36.35 -12.17 15.45
CA PRO A 148 -37.74 -11.76 15.60
C PRO A 148 -37.89 -10.30 15.14
N GLY A 149 -38.58 -10.09 14.01
CA GLY A 149 -38.93 -8.78 13.47
C GLY A 149 -38.29 -8.38 12.13
N THR A 150 -37.38 -9.18 11.55
CA THR A 150 -36.91 -8.96 10.17
C THR A 150 -37.40 -10.10 9.30
N GLU A 151 -38.44 -9.85 8.49
CA GLU A 151 -38.71 -10.68 7.30
C GLU A 151 -37.41 -10.73 6.48
N GLY A 152 -36.73 -11.87 6.53
CA GLY A 152 -35.44 -12.08 5.91
C GLY A 152 -35.57 -12.02 4.41
N THR A 153 -35.43 -10.82 3.84
CA THR A 153 -35.37 -10.62 2.39
C THR A 153 -34.25 -11.48 1.83
N ALA A 154 -34.63 -12.47 1.01
CA ALA A 154 -33.70 -13.28 0.24
C ALA A 154 -32.80 -12.34 -0.57
N TRP A 155 -31.49 -12.52 -0.47
CA TRP A 155 -30.52 -11.76 -1.24
C TRP A 155 -29.62 -12.72 -2.00
N GLU A 156 -29.14 -12.27 -3.15
CA GLU A 156 -28.37 -13.11 -4.06
C GLU A 156 -26.90 -12.67 -4.09
N TRP A 157 -26.00 -13.64 -4.19
CA TRP A 157 -24.60 -13.36 -4.51
C TRP A 157 -24.51 -12.87 -5.96
N GLY A 158 -23.85 -11.75 -6.17
CA GLY A 158 -23.60 -11.21 -7.51
C GLY A 158 -22.57 -10.08 -7.47
N GLY A 159 -22.37 -9.38 -8.59
CA GLY A 159 -21.33 -8.35 -8.69
C GLY A 159 -19.91 -8.90 -8.72
N CYS A 160 -18.91 -8.05 -8.46
CA CYS A 160 -17.50 -8.42 -8.44
C CYS A 160 -16.98 -8.51 -7.00
N GLY A 161 -16.86 -9.75 -6.50
CA GLY A 161 -16.18 -10.03 -5.24
C GLY A 161 -14.67 -9.89 -5.36
N ASP A 162 -14.03 -9.26 -4.39
CA ASP A 162 -12.57 -9.13 -4.35
C ASP A 162 -11.92 -10.50 -4.00
N ASP A 163 -11.11 -11.05 -4.90
CA ASP A 163 -10.33 -12.28 -4.65
C ASP A 163 -9.08 -11.97 -3.81
N VAL A 164 -9.30 -11.84 -2.50
CA VAL A 164 -8.23 -11.58 -1.53
C VAL A 164 -7.22 -12.72 -1.43
N GLN A 165 -7.58 -13.94 -1.83
CA GLN A 165 -6.70 -15.10 -1.74
C GLN A 165 -5.59 -15.01 -2.79
N PHE A 166 -5.91 -14.59 -4.01
CA PHE A 166 -4.89 -14.33 -5.03
C PHE A 166 -3.89 -13.25 -4.58
N GLY A 167 -4.38 -12.11 -4.08
CA GLY A 167 -3.51 -11.04 -3.58
C GLY A 167 -2.66 -11.47 -2.39
N TYR A 168 -3.23 -12.26 -1.46
CA TYR A 168 -2.53 -12.86 -0.34
C TYR A 168 -1.35 -13.74 -0.81
N GLU A 169 -1.58 -14.62 -1.78
CA GLU A 169 -0.57 -15.56 -2.29
C GLU A 169 0.56 -14.84 -3.01
N LYS A 170 0.25 -13.83 -3.83
CA LYS A 170 1.27 -13.02 -4.51
C LYS A 170 2.08 -12.18 -3.53
N SER A 171 1.45 -11.60 -2.51
CA SER A 171 2.15 -10.93 -1.41
C SER A 171 3.10 -11.89 -0.70
N GLN A 172 2.65 -13.10 -0.37
CA GLN A 172 3.49 -14.13 0.24
C GLN A 172 4.65 -14.55 -0.66
N GLN A 173 4.41 -14.80 -1.95
CA GLN A 173 5.45 -15.20 -2.91
C GLN A 173 6.54 -14.13 -3.05
N PHE A 174 6.17 -12.85 -3.07
CA PHE A 174 7.11 -11.76 -3.26
C PHE A 174 7.82 -11.33 -1.97
N MET A 175 7.07 -11.06 -0.90
CA MET A 175 7.61 -10.51 0.35
C MET A 175 8.44 -11.54 1.12
N ASP A 176 8.03 -12.81 1.10
CA ASP A 176 8.67 -13.88 1.89
C ASP A 176 9.81 -14.57 1.12
N ALA A 177 10.03 -14.19 -0.16
CA ALA A 177 11.04 -14.78 -1.05
C ALA A 177 12.46 -14.80 -0.48
N LYS A 178 12.85 -13.75 0.26
CA LYS A 178 14.19 -13.66 0.89
C LYS A 178 14.32 -14.56 2.12
N ASN A 179 13.24 -14.71 2.87
CA ASN A 179 13.26 -15.33 4.20
C ASN A 179 13.08 -16.86 4.14
N LYS A 180 12.61 -17.42 3.02
CA LYS A 180 12.47 -18.87 2.82
C LYS A 180 13.78 -19.66 2.85
N LYS A 181 14.92 -19.03 2.55
CA LYS A 181 16.26 -19.67 2.60
C LYS A 181 16.91 -19.60 3.99
N GLY A 182 16.47 -18.68 4.86
CA GLY A 182 17.01 -18.44 6.19
C GLY A 182 16.13 -18.97 7.32
N LYS A 183 15.55 -20.17 7.20
CA LYS A 183 14.62 -20.73 8.21
C LYS A 183 15.21 -20.90 9.62
N ASN A 184 16.53 -20.78 9.75
CA ASN A 184 17.25 -20.86 11.03
C ASN A 184 17.66 -19.46 11.55
N ASP A 185 17.30 -18.38 10.84
CA ASP A 185 17.52 -17.00 11.27
C ASP A 185 16.27 -16.51 12.00
N ILE A 186 16.43 -16.16 13.28
CA ILE A 186 15.37 -15.64 14.15
C ILE A 186 14.71 -14.42 13.50
N ARG A 187 15.51 -13.55 12.87
CA ARG A 187 15.00 -12.35 12.17
C ARG A 187 14.07 -12.72 11.03
N ALA A 188 14.45 -13.70 10.22
CA ALA A 188 13.63 -14.16 9.11
C ALA A 188 12.29 -14.72 9.60
N LEU A 189 12.27 -15.43 10.73
CA LEU A 189 11.03 -15.93 11.36
C LEU A 189 10.12 -14.79 11.84
N ILE A 190 10.70 -13.76 12.46
CA ILE A 190 9.98 -12.55 12.90
C ILE A 190 9.36 -11.83 11.71
N ASP A 191 10.14 -11.59 10.65
CA ASP A 191 9.69 -10.91 9.44
C ASP A 191 8.55 -11.71 8.76
N LEU A 192 8.67 -13.04 8.68
CA LEU A 192 7.62 -13.91 8.12
C LEU A 192 6.32 -13.84 8.93
N HIS A 193 6.42 -13.84 10.26
CA HIS A 193 5.25 -13.73 11.15
C HIS A 193 4.55 -12.38 10.99
N ASN A 194 5.31 -11.28 11.01
CA ASN A 194 4.73 -9.94 10.88
C ASN A 194 4.11 -9.71 9.49
N ASN A 195 4.74 -10.23 8.42
CA ASN A 195 4.14 -10.22 7.09
C ASN A 195 2.80 -10.97 7.07
N GLU A 196 2.72 -12.12 7.74
CA GLU A 196 1.51 -12.91 7.85
C GLU A 196 0.39 -12.18 8.60
N ALA A 197 0.70 -11.57 9.75
CA ALA A 197 -0.25 -10.75 10.50
C ALA A 197 -0.84 -9.62 9.64
N GLY A 198 0.00 -8.97 8.83
CA GLY A 198 -0.42 -7.98 7.85
C GLY A 198 -1.40 -8.52 6.80
N ARG A 199 -1.08 -9.67 6.19
CA ARG A 199 -1.96 -10.31 5.20
C ARG A 199 -3.30 -10.73 5.81
N LEU A 200 -3.29 -11.24 7.03
CA LEU A 200 -4.50 -11.63 7.77
C LEU A 200 -5.38 -10.41 8.12
N ALA A 201 -4.79 -9.25 8.43
CA ALA A 201 -5.53 -8.03 8.72
C ALA A 201 -6.40 -7.53 7.54
N VAL A 202 -6.11 -7.99 6.32
CA VAL A 202 -6.96 -7.79 5.13
C VAL A 202 -7.93 -8.96 4.96
N ARG A 203 -7.42 -10.20 4.89
CA ARG A 203 -8.21 -11.40 4.57
C ARG A 203 -9.31 -11.70 5.60
N SER A 204 -8.99 -11.59 6.89
CA SER A 204 -9.91 -11.95 7.98
C SER A 204 -11.05 -10.94 8.15
N TYR A 205 -10.87 -9.71 7.65
CA TYR A 205 -11.82 -8.59 7.84
C TYR A 205 -12.51 -8.16 6.54
N MET A 206 -12.57 -9.05 5.56
CA MET A 206 -13.41 -8.90 4.37
C MET A 206 -14.88 -8.77 4.78
N ARG A 207 -15.59 -7.82 4.18
CA ARG A 207 -16.98 -7.50 4.48
C ARG A 207 -17.91 -7.87 3.33
N THR A 208 -19.18 -8.08 3.65
CA THR A 208 -20.23 -8.23 2.63
C THR A 208 -20.82 -6.86 2.36
N GLU A 209 -20.66 -6.36 1.15
CA GLU A 209 -21.32 -5.15 0.67
C GLU A 209 -22.51 -5.53 -0.21
N CYS A 210 -23.62 -4.80 -0.07
CA CYS A 210 -24.84 -5.05 -0.82
C CYS A 210 -25.29 -3.78 -1.55
N LYS A 211 -25.82 -3.93 -2.76
CA LYS A 211 -26.62 -2.91 -3.44
C LYS A 211 -28.07 -3.32 -3.47
N CYS A 212 -28.95 -2.36 -3.18
CA CYS A 212 -30.38 -2.52 -3.24
C CYS A 212 -30.92 -2.16 -4.62
N HIS A 213 -31.78 -3.02 -5.14
CA HIS A 213 -32.41 -2.92 -6.46
C HIS A 213 -33.92 -3.01 -6.27
N GLY A 214 -34.57 -1.92 -5.91
CA GLY A 214 -36.02 -1.86 -5.75
C GLY A 214 -36.59 -0.55 -6.25
N LEU A 215 -37.91 -0.51 -6.45
CA LEU A 215 -38.61 0.71 -6.85
C LEU A 215 -38.25 1.85 -5.89
N SER A 216 -37.88 3.00 -6.45
CA SER A 216 -37.44 4.19 -5.71
C SER A 216 -36.29 3.97 -4.72
N GLY A 217 -35.40 2.99 -4.98
CA GLY A 217 -34.26 2.70 -4.12
C GLY A 217 -34.57 1.81 -2.91
N SER A 218 -35.73 1.15 -2.91
CA SER A 218 -36.05 0.16 -1.87
C SER A 218 -35.13 -1.08 -1.93
N CYS A 219 -34.95 -1.76 -0.79
CA CYS A 219 -34.11 -2.96 -0.64
C CYS A 219 -34.90 -4.28 -0.72
N THR A 220 -36.01 -4.29 -1.46
CA THR A 220 -36.84 -5.51 -1.65
C THR A 220 -36.07 -6.63 -2.34
N LEU A 221 -35.22 -6.27 -3.31
CA LEU A 221 -34.16 -7.11 -3.86
C LEU A 221 -32.82 -6.45 -3.55
N ARG A 222 -31.83 -7.24 -3.16
CA ARG A 222 -30.45 -6.76 -3.01
C ARG A 222 -29.46 -7.80 -3.51
N THR A 223 -28.37 -7.33 -4.08
CA THR A 223 -27.25 -8.15 -4.55
C THR A 223 -26.03 -7.83 -3.72
N CYS A 224 -25.33 -8.85 -3.22
CA CYS A 224 -24.17 -8.65 -2.37
C CYS A 224 -22.91 -9.34 -2.91
N TRP A 225 -21.74 -8.80 -2.56
CA TRP A 225 -20.42 -9.35 -2.83
C TRP A 225 -19.47 -9.12 -1.67
N ARG A 226 -18.36 -9.86 -1.67
CA ARG A 226 -17.27 -9.72 -0.72
C ARG A 226 -16.35 -8.57 -1.15
N LYS A 227 -16.07 -7.65 -0.24
CA LYS A 227 -15.10 -6.55 -0.44
C LYS A 227 -14.04 -6.52 0.65
N MET A 228 -12.84 -6.10 0.27
CA MET A 228 -11.80 -5.79 1.23
C MET A 228 -12.22 -4.61 2.13
N PRO A 229 -11.75 -4.57 3.39
CA PRO A 229 -11.95 -3.41 4.25
C PRO A 229 -11.24 -2.18 3.67
N HIS A 230 -11.64 -0.99 4.11
CA HIS A 230 -10.86 0.21 3.78
C HIS A 230 -9.46 0.08 4.37
N PHE A 231 -8.44 0.49 3.61
CA PHE A 231 -7.06 0.31 4.04
C PHE A 231 -6.71 1.08 5.32
N ARG A 232 -7.43 2.19 5.60
CA ARG A 232 -7.35 2.91 6.88
C ARG A 232 -7.68 2.00 8.07
N GLU A 233 -8.76 1.23 7.99
CA GLU A 233 -9.16 0.30 9.05
C GLU A 233 -8.13 -0.81 9.26
N VAL A 234 -7.46 -1.24 8.17
CA VAL A 234 -6.33 -2.19 8.26
C VAL A 234 -5.17 -1.56 9.04
N GLY A 235 -4.84 -0.30 8.74
CA GLY A 235 -3.84 0.47 9.47
C GLY A 235 -4.18 0.63 10.95
N ASP A 236 -5.43 0.96 11.27
CA ASP A 236 -5.91 1.13 12.64
C ASP A 236 -5.78 -0.18 13.45
N ARG A 237 -6.22 -1.31 12.86
CA ARG A 237 -6.09 -2.64 13.48
C ARG A 237 -4.63 -3.04 13.69
N LEU A 238 -3.76 -2.81 12.71
CA LEU A 238 -2.34 -3.11 12.87
C LEU A 238 -1.67 -2.19 13.90
N LEU A 239 -2.15 -0.95 14.08
CA LEU A 239 -1.63 -0.05 15.10
C LEU A 239 -2.02 -0.51 16.50
N GLU A 240 -3.23 -1.06 16.67
CA GLU A 240 -3.65 -1.73 17.90
C GLU A 240 -2.72 -2.90 18.23
N ARG A 241 -2.43 -3.78 17.25
CA ARG A 241 -1.48 -4.88 17.40
C ARG A 241 -0.06 -4.40 17.69
N PHE A 242 0.35 -3.26 17.13
CA PHE A 242 1.63 -2.64 17.44
C PHE A 242 1.70 -2.20 18.91
N ASN A 243 0.64 -1.61 19.47
CA ASN A 243 0.65 -1.19 20.87
C ASN A 243 0.79 -2.38 21.83
N GLY A 244 0.18 -3.52 21.50
CA GLY A 244 0.24 -4.78 22.24
C GLY A 244 1.27 -5.80 21.73
N ALA A 245 2.27 -5.39 20.95
CA ALA A 245 3.22 -6.30 20.32
C ALA A 245 4.07 -7.08 21.34
N PHE A 246 4.39 -8.34 21.03
CA PHE A 246 5.14 -9.23 21.91
C PHE A 246 6.64 -9.16 21.63
N LYS A 247 7.43 -9.01 22.69
CA LYS A 247 8.88 -9.23 22.61
C LYS A 247 9.15 -10.73 22.61
N VAL A 248 9.95 -11.22 21.66
CA VAL A 248 10.27 -12.64 21.51
C VAL A 248 11.78 -12.86 21.46
N MET A 249 12.20 -14.06 21.82
CA MET A 249 13.57 -14.56 21.68
C MET A 249 13.56 -15.88 20.91
N GLY A 250 14.68 -16.22 20.28
CA GLY A 250 14.83 -17.52 19.62
C GLY A 250 14.94 -18.65 20.66
N GLY A 251 14.22 -19.73 20.41
CA GLY A 251 14.39 -20.97 21.15
C GLY A 251 15.73 -21.65 20.85
N ASN A 252 16.11 -22.59 21.71
CA ASN A 252 17.38 -23.34 21.58
C ASN A 252 17.46 -24.17 20.27
N ASP A 253 16.33 -24.42 19.62
CA ASP A 253 16.23 -25.13 18.35
C ASP A 253 16.51 -24.25 17.12
N GLY A 254 16.63 -22.93 17.30
CA GLY A 254 16.81 -21.95 16.22
C GLY A 254 15.61 -21.83 15.29
N LYS A 255 14.46 -22.40 15.64
CA LYS A 255 13.26 -22.48 14.78
C LYS A 255 12.00 -21.98 15.47
N THR A 256 11.99 -21.97 16.80
CA THR A 256 10.83 -21.53 17.59
C THR A 256 11.07 -20.13 18.14
N LEU A 257 10.00 -19.34 18.24
CA LEU A 257 10.01 -18.03 18.88
C LEU A 257 9.29 -18.15 20.23
N ILE A 258 9.95 -17.69 21.29
CA ILE A 258 9.45 -17.78 22.67
C ILE A 258 9.19 -16.34 23.17
N PRO A 259 7.99 -16.03 23.69
CA PRO A 259 7.71 -14.71 24.25
C PRO A 259 8.57 -14.45 25.50
N VAL A 260 9.06 -13.22 25.64
CA VAL A 260 9.89 -12.79 26.77
C VAL A 260 8.98 -12.34 27.92
N GLY A 261 8.93 -13.12 29.00
CA GLY A 261 8.25 -12.81 30.25
C GLY A 261 7.49 -13.99 30.84
N ASP A 262 7.18 -13.92 32.14
CA ASP A 262 6.53 -15.00 32.86
C ASP A 262 5.03 -15.08 32.55
N ASN A 263 4.51 -16.29 32.37
CA ASN A 263 3.09 -16.57 32.12
C ASN A 263 2.48 -15.85 30.90
N ILE A 264 3.30 -15.47 29.92
CA ILE A 264 2.84 -14.86 28.68
C ILE A 264 2.36 -15.94 27.72
N LYS A 265 1.11 -15.81 27.24
CA LYS A 265 0.58 -16.69 26.20
C LYS A 265 1.35 -16.50 24.89
N PRO A 266 1.61 -17.58 24.12
CA PRO A 266 2.21 -17.45 22.81
C PRO A 266 1.40 -16.51 21.90
N PRO A 267 2.07 -15.68 21.07
CA PRO A 267 1.40 -14.75 20.17
C PRO A 267 0.58 -15.50 19.11
N ASP A 268 -0.60 -14.97 18.76
CA ASP A 268 -1.38 -15.47 17.63
C ASP A 268 -0.76 -15.00 16.29
N LYS A 269 -1.17 -15.59 15.18
CA LYS A 269 -0.72 -15.21 13.82
C LYS A 269 -1.07 -13.77 13.44
N GLN A 270 -2.01 -13.14 14.15
CA GLN A 270 -2.45 -11.76 13.91
C GLN A 270 -1.72 -10.74 14.80
N ASP A 271 -0.95 -11.20 15.78
CA ASP A 271 -0.18 -10.34 16.65
C ASP A 271 1.12 -9.92 15.96
N LEU A 272 1.74 -8.83 16.46
CA LEU A 272 3.03 -8.38 15.98
C LEU A 272 4.11 -8.77 16.97
N ILE A 273 5.28 -9.16 16.47
CA ILE A 273 6.39 -9.63 17.28
C ILE A 273 7.70 -8.92 16.91
N TYR A 274 8.56 -8.73 17.91
CA TYR A 274 9.87 -8.08 17.77
C TYR A 274 10.88 -8.66 18.78
N SER A 275 12.18 -8.45 18.59
CA SER A 275 13.20 -9.01 19.50
C SER A 275 14.09 -7.97 20.18
N ALA A 276 14.25 -6.80 19.58
CA ALA A 276 15.10 -5.72 20.07
C ALA A 276 14.28 -4.52 20.59
N ASP A 277 14.80 -3.83 21.60
CA ASP A 277 14.17 -2.62 22.11
C ASP A 277 14.34 -1.46 21.11
N SER A 278 13.29 -0.65 20.98
CA SER A 278 13.30 0.52 20.10
C SER A 278 14.33 1.55 20.59
N PRO A 279 15.11 2.17 19.68
CA PRO A 279 16.09 3.18 20.06
C PRO A 279 15.41 4.48 20.54
N ASP A 280 16.21 5.38 21.13
CA ASP A 280 15.72 6.74 21.39
C ASP A 280 15.43 7.47 20.06
N PHE A 281 14.17 7.86 19.88
CA PHE A 281 13.69 8.65 18.75
C PHE A 281 13.66 10.16 19.04
N CYS A 282 13.97 10.59 20.26
CA CYS A 282 13.98 12.01 20.64
C CYS A 282 15.12 12.76 19.98
N SER A 283 16.32 12.18 20.02
CA SER A 283 17.54 12.79 19.49
C SER A 283 17.89 12.22 18.11
N ALA A 284 18.38 13.08 17.21
CA ALA A 284 18.84 12.64 15.90
C ALA A 284 20.07 11.74 16.04
N ASN A 285 20.02 10.54 15.49
CA ASN A 285 21.12 9.58 15.56
C ASN A 285 21.22 8.75 14.28
N ARG A 286 22.31 8.94 13.54
CA ARG A 286 22.57 8.27 12.26
C ARG A 286 22.82 6.77 12.39
N LYS A 287 23.33 6.30 13.52
CA LYS A 287 23.58 4.86 13.74
C LYS A 287 22.27 4.10 13.91
N THR A 288 21.35 4.63 14.72
CA THR A 288 20.05 4.02 14.99
C THR A 288 19.01 4.34 13.91
N GLY A 289 19.23 5.36 13.09
CA GLY A 289 18.23 5.79 12.11
C GLY A 289 17.18 6.75 12.67
N SER A 290 17.39 7.29 13.87
CA SER A 290 16.53 8.33 14.43
C SER A 290 16.76 9.68 13.75
N LEU A 291 15.68 10.35 13.34
CA LEU A 291 15.71 11.72 12.83
C LEU A 291 15.64 12.78 13.95
N GLY A 292 15.25 12.38 15.16
CA GLY A 292 14.92 13.28 16.25
C GLY A 292 13.53 13.94 16.10
N THR A 293 13.09 14.63 17.15
CA THR A 293 11.77 15.30 17.18
C THR A 293 11.82 16.82 17.08
N ARG A 294 13.02 17.42 17.00
CA ARG A 294 13.20 18.87 16.85
C ARG A 294 12.51 19.39 15.59
N GLY A 295 11.80 20.51 15.71
CA GLY A 295 11.06 21.16 14.63
C GLY A 295 9.77 20.46 14.21
N ARG A 296 9.33 19.42 14.94
CA ARG A 296 8.05 18.77 14.67
C ARG A 296 6.89 19.54 15.28
N VAL A 297 5.78 19.58 14.54
CA VAL A 297 4.50 20.09 15.04
C VAL A 297 3.96 19.16 16.11
N CYS A 298 3.59 19.73 17.25
CA CYS A 298 2.93 19.09 18.37
C CYS A 298 1.66 19.87 18.74
N ASN A 299 0.80 19.25 19.54
CA ASN A 299 -0.37 19.91 20.12
C ASN A 299 -0.07 20.26 21.59
N SER A 300 -0.08 21.54 21.94
CA SER A 300 0.23 22.02 23.29
C SER A 300 -0.84 21.68 24.32
N THR A 301 -2.06 21.37 23.88
CA THR A 301 -3.21 21.04 24.75
C THR A 301 -3.45 19.54 24.91
N ALA A 302 -2.86 18.71 24.05
CA ALA A 302 -3.05 17.26 24.09
C ALA A 302 -2.13 16.59 25.13
N MET A 303 -2.65 15.59 25.83
CA MET A 303 -1.89 14.76 26.78
C MET A 303 -1.48 13.40 26.20
N ASP A 304 -1.85 13.11 24.95
CA ASP A 304 -1.53 11.88 24.26
C ASP A 304 -0.19 11.99 23.50
N THR A 305 0.13 11.01 22.64
CA THR A 305 1.37 11.03 21.86
C THR A 305 1.55 12.28 20.99
N SER A 306 0.46 12.95 20.59
CA SER A 306 0.48 14.21 19.85
C SER A 306 0.83 15.43 20.71
N GLY A 307 0.75 15.28 22.03
CA GLY A 307 1.11 16.27 23.02
C GLY A 307 2.56 16.72 22.94
N CYS A 308 2.81 18.02 23.12
CA CYS A 308 4.17 18.57 23.11
C CYS A 308 5.07 17.95 24.19
N ASP A 309 4.53 17.60 25.35
CA ASP A 309 5.31 16.98 26.44
C ASP A 309 5.93 15.65 26.02
N LEU A 310 5.13 14.78 25.39
CA LEU A 310 5.57 13.45 24.95
C LEU A 310 6.36 13.51 23.65
N LEU A 311 5.94 14.31 22.67
CA LEU A 311 6.58 14.38 21.36
C LEU A 311 7.93 15.12 21.40
N CYS A 312 8.02 16.20 22.19
CA CYS A 312 9.23 17.00 22.34
C CYS A 312 10.18 16.47 23.42
N CYS A 313 9.80 15.37 24.08
CA CYS A 313 10.64 14.68 25.07
C CYS A 313 11.08 15.58 26.23
N GLY A 314 10.18 16.43 26.72
CA GLY A 314 10.44 17.36 27.83
C GLY A 314 11.33 18.57 27.49
N ARG A 315 11.74 18.77 26.23
CA ARG A 315 12.54 19.95 25.82
C ARG A 315 11.73 21.24 25.69
N GLY A 316 10.41 21.16 25.83
CA GLY A 316 9.49 22.27 25.54
C GLY A 316 9.19 22.44 24.05
N HIS A 317 8.37 23.44 23.75
CA HIS A 317 7.97 23.83 22.40
C HIS A 317 8.02 25.34 22.25
N ARG A 318 8.12 25.82 21.01
CA ARG A 318 7.96 27.22 20.64
C ARG A 318 6.71 27.38 19.78
N ASP A 319 5.97 28.46 19.96
CA ASP A 319 4.81 28.75 19.12
C ASP A 319 5.20 29.64 17.94
N GLU A 320 4.72 29.28 16.75
CA GLU A 320 4.98 29.98 15.49
C GLU A 320 3.66 30.21 14.77
N THR A 321 3.31 31.48 14.51
CA THR A 321 2.12 31.83 13.74
C THR A 321 2.45 31.77 12.26
N VAL A 322 1.84 30.85 11.53
CA VAL A 322 1.96 30.73 10.07
C VAL A 322 0.68 31.22 9.38
N VAL A 323 0.84 31.87 8.24
CA VAL A 323 -0.28 32.25 7.38
C VAL A 323 -0.39 31.21 6.27
N LEU A 324 -1.46 30.43 6.28
CA LEU A 324 -1.74 29.40 5.28
C LEU A 324 -2.84 29.88 4.33
N GLU A 325 -2.74 29.48 3.07
CA GLU A 325 -3.76 29.78 2.07
C GLU A 325 -4.68 28.55 1.92
N GLU A 326 -5.96 28.72 2.22
CA GLU A 326 -6.96 27.67 2.07
C GLU A 326 -8.09 28.08 1.12
N ASN A 327 -8.78 27.08 0.59
CA ASN A 327 -9.99 27.29 -0.20
C ASN A 327 -11.14 27.63 0.74
N CYS A 328 -11.73 28.81 0.56
CA CYS A 328 -12.84 29.30 1.35
C CYS A 328 -14.00 29.73 0.44
N LEU A 329 -15.19 29.90 1.03
CA LEU A 329 -16.37 30.44 0.34
C LEU A 329 -16.69 29.71 -0.98
N CYS A 330 -16.55 28.38 -0.97
CA CYS A 330 -16.79 27.54 -2.13
C CYS A 330 -18.27 27.55 -2.53
N ARG A 331 -18.55 27.79 -3.81
CA ARG A 331 -19.88 27.71 -4.40
C ARG A 331 -19.91 26.65 -5.48
N PHE A 332 -20.92 25.79 -5.42
CA PHE A 332 -21.18 24.82 -6.48
C PHE A 332 -21.99 25.48 -7.60
N HIS A 333 -21.47 25.43 -8.82
CA HIS A 333 -22.17 25.83 -10.02
C HIS A 333 -22.77 24.59 -10.67
N TRP A 334 -24.10 24.59 -10.83
CA TRP A 334 -24.81 23.52 -11.50
C TRP A 334 -24.30 23.42 -12.95
N CYS A 335 -23.72 22.25 -13.28
CA CYS A 335 -22.71 21.96 -14.34
C CYS A 335 -21.32 21.51 -13.81
N CYS A 336 -21.25 21.07 -12.54
CA CYS A 336 -20.16 20.28 -11.94
C CYS A 336 -18.87 21.05 -11.61
N VAL A 337 -18.93 22.37 -11.49
CA VAL A 337 -17.75 23.18 -11.11
C VAL A 337 -17.92 23.71 -9.69
N VAL A 338 -16.95 23.44 -8.82
CA VAL A 338 -16.83 24.10 -7.51
C VAL A 338 -15.86 25.27 -7.66
N GLN A 339 -16.36 26.49 -7.49
CA GLN A 339 -15.53 27.70 -7.48
C GLN A 339 -15.30 28.12 -6.03
N CYS A 340 -14.04 28.17 -5.61
CA CYS A 340 -13.63 28.64 -4.28
C CYS A 340 -12.78 29.90 -4.41
N ARG A 341 -12.82 30.77 -3.38
CA ARG A 341 -11.84 31.84 -3.22
C ARG A 341 -10.66 31.33 -2.40
N LYS A 342 -9.52 32.01 -2.51
CA LYS A 342 -8.35 31.78 -1.67
C LYS A 342 -8.39 32.72 -0.48
N CYS A 343 -8.44 32.16 0.73
CA CYS A 343 -8.38 32.93 1.97
C CYS A 343 -7.07 32.66 2.68
N SER A 344 -6.50 33.70 3.28
CA SER A 344 -5.36 33.57 4.18
C SER A 344 -5.86 33.36 5.60
N VAL A 345 -5.50 32.22 6.21
CA VAL A 345 -5.83 31.87 7.58
C VAL A 345 -4.56 31.86 8.42
N ARG A 346 -4.61 32.54 9.57
CA ARG A 346 -3.53 32.50 10.56
C ARG A 346 -3.71 31.25 11.42
N GLN A 347 -2.69 30.41 11.48
CA GLN A 347 -2.67 29.23 12.33
C GLN A 347 -1.47 29.32 13.28
N GLU A 348 -1.71 29.05 14.56
CA GLU A 348 -0.65 28.91 15.57
C GLU A 348 -0.17 27.46 15.60
N LEU A 349 1.13 27.26 15.39
CA LEU A 349 1.76 25.95 15.41
C LEU A 349 2.73 25.86 16.58
N SER A 350 2.59 24.85 17.42
CA SER A 350 3.57 24.52 18.45
C SER A 350 4.63 23.57 17.88
N LEU A 351 5.90 23.97 17.93
CA LEU A 351 7.04 23.25 17.37
C LEU A 351 8.02 22.80 18.45
N CYS A 352 8.43 21.54 18.43
CA CYS A 352 9.42 21.02 19.38
C CYS A 352 10.79 21.70 19.25
N ILE A 353 11.41 22.02 20.38
CA ILE A 353 12.72 22.69 20.46
C ILE A 353 13.89 21.74 20.17
#